data_AF-A0A3L7UMK9-F1
#
_entry.id   AF-A0A3L7UMK9-F1
#
_cell.length_a   1.000
_cell.length_b   1.000
_cell.length_c   1.000
_cell.angle_alpha   90.00
_cell.angle_beta   90.00
_cell.angle_gamma   90.00
#
_symmetry.space_group_name_H-M   'P 1'
#
loop_
_entity.id
_entity.type
_entity.pdbx_description
1 polymer ?
#
loop_
_entity_poly.entity_id
_entity_poly.type
_entity_poly.pdbx_seq_one_letter_code
_entity_poly.pdbx_strand_id
1 'polypeptide(L)'
;MNWFLRKMIAAALCLAACEGVVGHAASADDVVRVFLFAGQSNMVGADAHADRIDEFPEFRGAGAPQNDVLYTDLLDADDQVSKGWGPLQLRESFGPEITFARRVSEQLQCPIAIIKSAVGGTTVAFDWNPDAPDKGQKLYPRTLQLIRESLQELDKRGLRYRLEGVLWHQGENDMLDRNLHSQYAAGLTKLIVRLRHDLNAPELKWYIAEVSEKGIWGMDHRSNLGILHEQQQQVLKADPLLRWVPTSHLAFEVMGSGQPHYHFGTQGQLQLGEAFADAYLREIGQGPTPIDRRFKPDLPLAKKGRIRLFVLAGQRNMEGEDSFVSEIPADPTFEWLIHDQAEVLYRYSLGGGVAVSGDWEPLGPTGFLGNFGPELSFGARLRKSIASDDGVAIVKFTHSGAQMPDWMPAGSPESHRDLYPRFIAMIRSAQDDLTRQGYECSIDGVFWHSGENDAYFGPYSQNYAKWMHQLIDQVGLDLKRPDLPWFITEQHKDAPWGNLDIVNAGLNEMAVSDSRITIIKTSHLPHALHHFGTTGTLLLGAEMANAYLKQP
;
A
#
# COMPACT_ATOMS: atom_id res chain seq x y z
N MET A 1 -2.31 86.16 36.37
CA MET A 1 -2.17 87.04 35.19
C MET A 1 -3.03 86.48 34.08
N ASN A 2 -4.12 87.20 33.78
CA ASN A 2 -5.04 87.19 32.63
C ASN A 2 -5.41 85.86 31.93
N TRP A 3 -6.65 85.36 31.98
CA TRP A 3 -7.96 85.89 31.50
C TRP A 3 -8.27 85.43 30.06
N PHE A 4 -9.53 85.00 29.87
CA PHE A 4 -10.26 84.48 28.68
C PHE A 4 -10.42 82.94 28.57
N LEU A 5 -11.52 82.33 29.04
CA LEU A 5 -12.88 82.23 28.43
C LEU A 5 -12.82 81.58 27.02
N ARG A 6 -13.61 80.55 26.64
CA ARG A 6 -14.85 80.02 27.21
C ARG A 6 -15.30 78.74 26.46
N LYS A 7 -15.79 77.74 27.23
CA LYS A 7 -17.11 77.06 27.11
C LYS A 7 -17.41 76.21 25.86
N MET A 8 -18.08 75.05 25.91
CA MET A 8 -18.78 74.18 26.88
C MET A 8 -18.79 72.77 26.20
N ILE A 9 -18.98 71.62 26.85
CA ILE A 9 -20.21 71.13 27.50
C ILE A 9 -19.82 69.88 28.32
N ALA A 10 -20.43 69.77 29.50
CA ALA A 10 -20.33 68.69 30.46
C ALA A 10 -21.14 67.46 30.05
N ALA A 11 -20.72 66.26 30.47
CA ALA A 11 -21.63 65.27 31.06
C ALA A 11 -20.82 64.14 31.72
N ALA A 12 -21.30 63.74 32.90
CA ALA A 12 -20.69 62.77 33.78
C ALA A 12 -20.70 61.35 33.21
N LEU A 13 -19.61 60.62 33.46
CA LEU A 13 -19.58 59.17 33.39
C LEU A 13 -20.40 58.58 34.55
N CYS A 14 -21.47 57.88 34.22
CA CYS A 14 -22.03 56.82 35.07
C CYS A 14 -22.52 55.67 34.18
N LEU A 15 -21.97 54.51 34.49
CA LEU A 15 -22.19 53.15 33.98
C LEU A 15 -23.54 52.86 33.31
N ALA A 16 -23.44 52.25 32.11
CA ALA A 16 -24.35 51.20 31.69
C ALA A 16 -23.51 50.04 31.15
N ALA A 17 -23.71 48.87 31.74
CA ALA A 17 -23.10 47.62 31.33
C ALA A 17 -23.61 47.25 29.93
N CYS A 18 -22.70 47.21 28.95
CA CYS A 18 -22.85 46.34 27.80
C CYS A 18 -22.07 45.08 28.13
N GLU A 19 -22.79 44.01 28.46
CA GLU A 19 -22.29 42.65 28.29
C GLU A 19 -21.97 42.49 26.79
N GLY A 20 -20.72 42.78 26.45
CA GLY A 20 -20.17 42.35 25.18
C GLY A 20 -20.11 40.84 25.22
N VAL A 21 -20.99 40.19 24.47
CA VAL A 21 -20.74 38.85 23.96
C VAL A 21 -19.46 38.98 23.14
N VAL A 22 -18.32 38.74 23.79
CA VAL A 22 -17.06 38.50 23.11
C VAL A 22 -17.23 37.12 22.50
N GLY A 23 -17.83 37.09 21.30
CA GLY A 23 -17.69 35.95 20.42
C GLY A 23 -16.20 35.74 20.25
N HIS A 24 -15.67 34.70 20.90
CA HIS A 24 -14.34 34.22 20.58
C HIS A 24 -14.39 33.93 19.08
N ALA A 25 -13.62 34.69 18.30
CA ALA A 25 -13.33 34.32 16.93
C ALA A 25 -12.60 32.99 17.03
N ALA A 26 -13.36 31.90 16.88
CA ALA A 26 -12.86 30.55 17.03
C ALA A 26 -11.69 30.36 16.07
N SER A 27 -10.58 29.84 16.61
CA SER A 27 -9.34 29.59 15.86
C SER A 27 -9.66 28.70 14.65
N ALA A 28 -8.80 28.74 13.62
CA ALA A 28 -8.84 27.72 12.57
C ALA A 28 -8.70 26.29 13.15
N ASP A 29 -8.14 26.16 14.36
CA ASP A 29 -7.98 24.93 15.12
C ASP A 29 -9.28 24.38 15.72
N ASP A 30 -10.35 25.19 15.80
CA ASP A 30 -11.63 24.79 16.42
C ASP A 30 -12.64 24.21 15.41
N VAL A 31 -12.26 24.07 14.12
CA VAL A 31 -13.14 23.51 13.09
C VAL A 31 -12.98 21.99 13.03
N VAL A 32 -14.07 21.27 13.28
CA VAL A 32 -14.12 19.81 13.16
C VAL A 32 -13.98 19.39 11.69
N ARG A 33 -12.96 18.58 11.41
CA ARG A 33 -12.71 17.98 10.11
C ARG A 33 -13.52 16.70 9.96
N VAL A 34 -14.52 16.71 9.08
CA VAL A 34 -15.44 15.58 8.89
C VAL A 34 -15.03 14.77 7.67
N PHE A 35 -14.83 13.46 7.87
CA PHE A 35 -14.49 12.49 6.84
C PHE A 35 -15.65 11.50 6.65
N LEU A 36 -15.95 11.19 5.41
CA LEU A 36 -17.00 10.24 5.05
C LEU A 36 -16.34 8.94 4.59
N PHE A 37 -16.59 7.84 5.27
CA PHE A 37 -16.08 6.52 4.88
C PHE A 37 -17.21 5.76 4.21
N ALA A 38 -17.03 5.32 2.97
CA ALA A 38 -18.08 4.63 2.22
C ALA A 38 -17.54 3.50 1.34
N GLY A 39 -18.29 2.40 1.24
CA GLY A 39 -17.89 1.28 0.41
C GLY A 39 -18.47 -0.06 0.84
N GLN A 40 -17.76 -1.14 0.49
CA GLN A 40 -18.20 -2.52 0.77
C GLN A 40 -17.44 -3.17 1.94
N SER A 41 -17.35 -4.50 1.96
CA SER A 41 -16.72 -5.31 3.02
C SER A 41 -15.30 -4.88 3.40
N ASN A 42 -14.46 -4.45 2.44
CA ASN A 42 -13.13 -3.90 2.75
C ASN A 42 -13.19 -2.53 3.43
N MET A 43 -14.21 -1.70 3.16
CA MET A 43 -14.44 -0.49 3.95
C MET A 43 -15.03 -0.82 5.33
N VAL A 44 -15.87 -1.87 5.43
CA VAL A 44 -16.36 -2.36 6.73
C VAL A 44 -15.19 -2.79 7.61
N GLY A 45 -14.21 -3.49 7.04
CA GLY A 45 -13.15 -4.13 7.81
C GLY A 45 -13.29 -5.64 7.90
N ALA A 46 -13.97 -6.27 6.93
CA ALA A 46 -14.18 -7.71 6.96
C ALA A 46 -12.85 -8.47 7.07
N ASP A 47 -12.83 -9.49 7.94
CA ASP A 47 -11.66 -10.29 8.35
C ASP A 47 -10.50 -9.52 8.99
N ALA A 48 -10.71 -8.26 9.34
CA ALA A 48 -9.88 -7.65 10.37
C ALA A 48 -10.28 -8.22 11.73
N HIS A 49 -9.30 -8.63 12.50
CA HIS A 49 -9.48 -9.20 13.83
C HIS A 49 -8.75 -8.33 14.85
N ALA A 50 -9.51 -7.71 15.75
CA ALA A 50 -9.01 -6.78 16.77
C ALA A 50 -7.91 -7.37 17.66
N ASP A 51 -8.02 -8.65 18.00
CA ASP A 51 -7.05 -9.37 18.83
C ASP A 51 -5.72 -9.67 18.12
N ARG A 52 -5.67 -9.50 16.80
CA ARG A 52 -4.46 -9.68 15.99
C ARG A 52 -3.69 -8.38 15.70
N ILE A 53 -4.19 -7.20 16.11
CA ILE A 53 -3.52 -5.92 15.81
C ILE A 53 -2.07 -5.92 16.31
N ASP A 54 -1.84 -6.42 17.54
CA ASP A 54 -0.52 -6.38 18.17
C ASP A 54 0.46 -7.46 17.65
N GLU A 55 -0.01 -8.36 16.78
CA GLU A 55 0.85 -9.26 15.99
C GLU A 55 1.71 -8.48 15.00
N PHE A 56 1.27 -7.29 14.58
CA PHE A 56 1.96 -6.44 13.62
C PHE A 56 2.70 -5.31 14.35
N PRO A 57 4.05 -5.38 14.48
CA PRO A 57 4.84 -4.51 15.36
C PRO A 57 4.60 -3.01 15.16
N GLU A 58 4.51 -2.56 13.91
CA GLU A 58 4.31 -1.16 13.55
C GLU A 58 2.94 -0.61 14.00
N PHE A 59 1.97 -1.51 14.22
CA PHE A 59 0.60 -1.15 14.58
C PHE A 59 0.24 -1.45 16.03
N ARG A 60 1.22 -1.87 16.85
CA ARG A 60 0.97 -2.16 18.27
C ARG A 60 0.29 -0.98 18.96
N GLY A 61 -0.78 -1.28 19.70
CA GLY A 61 -1.61 -0.30 20.39
C GLY A 61 -2.54 0.50 19.49
N ALA A 62 -2.60 0.27 18.17
CA ALA A 62 -3.56 0.96 17.29
C ALA A 62 -5.03 0.70 17.67
N GLY A 63 -5.29 -0.40 18.38
CA GLY A 63 -6.61 -0.73 18.93
C GLY A 63 -7.05 0.12 20.13
N ALA A 64 -6.21 1.01 20.65
CA ALA A 64 -6.57 1.86 21.78
C ALA A 64 -7.74 2.81 21.43
N PRO A 65 -8.69 3.05 22.36
CA PRO A 65 -9.77 4.01 22.15
C PRO A 65 -9.25 5.41 21.80
N GLN A 66 -9.82 6.03 20.77
CA GLN A 66 -9.48 7.37 20.32
C GLN A 66 -10.60 8.33 20.76
N ASN A 67 -10.53 8.78 22.02
CA ASN A 67 -11.60 9.55 22.66
C ASN A 67 -11.85 10.94 22.04
N ASP A 68 -10.84 11.50 21.39
CA ASP A 68 -10.91 12.83 20.74
C ASP A 68 -11.39 12.76 19.28
N VAL A 69 -11.75 11.56 18.81
CA VAL A 69 -12.27 11.32 17.46
C VAL A 69 -13.77 11.06 17.55
N LEU A 70 -14.58 11.94 16.98
CA LEU A 70 -16.02 11.72 16.89
C LEU A 70 -16.30 10.67 15.81
N TYR A 71 -17.05 9.64 16.14
CA TYR A 71 -17.38 8.55 15.24
C TYR A 71 -18.87 8.25 15.27
N THR A 72 -19.42 7.98 14.09
CA THR A 72 -20.75 7.44 13.88
C THR A 72 -20.76 6.60 12.61
N ASP A 73 -21.66 5.63 12.54
CA ASP A 73 -21.78 4.77 11.38
C ASP A 73 -23.22 4.38 11.02
N LEU A 74 -23.38 3.81 9.83
CA LEU A 74 -24.61 3.20 9.39
C LEU A 74 -24.76 1.85 10.12
N LEU A 75 -25.80 1.73 10.94
CA LEU A 75 -26.18 0.46 11.56
C LEU A 75 -26.94 -0.41 10.54
N ASP A 76 -26.74 -1.73 10.60
CA ASP A 76 -27.48 -2.68 9.79
C ASP A 76 -28.99 -2.59 10.08
N ALA A 77 -29.81 -2.97 9.09
CA ALA A 77 -31.21 -2.58 8.97
C ALA A 77 -32.15 -2.98 10.14
N ASP A 78 -31.71 -3.85 11.05
CA ASP A 78 -32.47 -4.25 12.25
C ASP A 78 -32.18 -3.37 13.48
N ASP A 79 -31.14 -2.56 13.47
CA ASP A 79 -30.87 -1.57 14.51
C ASP A 79 -31.26 -0.17 14.03
N GLN A 80 -32.14 0.46 14.80
CA GLN A 80 -32.55 1.84 14.56
C GLN A 80 -31.34 2.76 14.43
N VAL A 81 -31.48 3.80 13.61
CA VAL A 81 -30.63 5.00 13.45
C VAL A 81 -29.46 5.10 14.44
N SER A 82 -28.24 5.33 13.92
CA SER A 82 -27.04 5.65 14.71
C SER A 82 -27.38 6.33 16.04
N LYS A 83 -26.77 5.86 17.14
CA LYS A 83 -26.91 6.45 18.49
C LYS A 83 -26.30 7.85 18.62
N GLY A 84 -25.96 8.50 17.50
CA GLY A 84 -25.25 9.77 17.43
C GLY A 84 -23.75 9.60 17.58
N TRP A 85 -23.04 10.72 17.72
CA TRP A 85 -21.59 10.74 17.87
C TRP A 85 -21.12 10.13 19.19
N GLY A 86 -20.21 9.16 19.11
CA GLY A 86 -19.41 8.64 20.22
C GLY A 86 -17.92 8.72 19.92
N PRO A 87 -17.05 8.32 20.86
CA PRO A 87 -15.62 8.16 20.58
C PRO A 87 -15.38 7.02 19.59
N LEU A 88 -14.33 7.13 18.76
CA LEU A 88 -13.89 6.00 17.94
C LEU A 88 -13.31 4.90 18.84
N GLN A 89 -13.91 3.72 18.79
CA GLN A 89 -13.52 2.55 19.56
C GLN A 89 -13.38 1.35 18.64
N LEU A 90 -12.41 0.50 18.96
CA LEU A 90 -12.21 -0.76 18.27
C LEU A 90 -13.42 -1.68 18.49
N ARG A 91 -13.88 -2.30 17.41
CA ARG A 91 -14.88 -3.39 17.42
C ARG A 91 -14.17 -4.70 17.08
N GLU A 92 -14.83 -5.85 17.24
CA GLU A 92 -14.25 -7.17 16.92
C GLU A 92 -13.64 -7.22 15.52
N SER A 93 -14.37 -6.67 14.54
CA SER A 93 -13.89 -6.34 13.20
C SER A 93 -13.90 -4.83 13.00
N PHE A 94 -12.92 -4.31 12.27
CA PHE A 94 -12.66 -2.88 12.16
C PHE A 94 -12.13 -2.54 10.76
N GLY A 95 -12.48 -1.35 10.26
CA GLY A 95 -12.02 -0.90 8.95
C GLY A 95 -10.84 0.07 9.03
N PRO A 96 -10.54 0.76 7.91
CA PRO A 96 -9.41 1.67 7.82
C PRO A 96 -9.54 2.91 8.73
N GLU A 97 -10.71 3.15 9.35
CA GLU A 97 -10.94 4.28 10.26
C GLU A 97 -9.97 4.31 11.44
N ILE A 98 -9.53 3.13 11.92
CA ILE A 98 -8.70 3.03 13.13
C ILE A 98 -7.35 3.71 12.93
N THR A 99 -6.58 3.28 11.94
CA THR A 99 -5.26 3.85 11.65
C THR A 99 -5.35 5.17 10.90
N PHE A 100 -6.40 5.40 10.10
CA PHE A 100 -6.63 6.71 9.50
C PHE A 100 -6.74 7.79 10.57
N ALA A 101 -7.64 7.58 11.54
CA ALA A 101 -7.90 8.56 12.60
C ALA A 101 -6.65 8.83 13.44
N ARG A 102 -5.93 7.76 13.80
CA ARG A 102 -4.67 7.85 14.55
C ARG A 102 -3.65 8.68 13.78
N ARG A 103 -3.39 8.33 12.52
CA ARG A 103 -2.38 8.97 11.67
C ARG A 103 -2.68 10.45 11.41
N VAL A 104 -3.94 10.78 11.13
CA VAL A 104 -4.36 12.17 10.91
C VAL A 104 -4.27 12.98 12.20
N SER A 105 -4.67 12.43 13.34
CA SER A 105 -4.63 13.13 14.63
C SER A 105 -3.20 13.35 15.16
N GLU A 106 -2.27 12.44 14.83
CA GLU A 106 -0.84 12.62 15.13
C GLU A 106 -0.22 13.79 14.36
N GLN A 107 -0.70 14.06 13.14
CA GLN A 107 -0.18 15.13 12.27
C GLN A 107 -0.94 16.45 12.40
N LEU A 108 -2.23 16.40 12.69
CA LEU A 108 -3.10 17.57 12.76
C LEU A 108 -3.58 17.82 14.20
N GLN A 109 -3.31 19.02 14.71
CA GLN A 109 -3.83 19.49 16.00
C GLN A 109 -5.24 20.06 15.88
N CYS A 110 -6.17 19.29 15.28
CA CYS A 110 -7.57 19.70 15.15
C CYS A 110 -8.53 18.53 15.39
N PRO A 111 -9.75 18.78 15.88
CA PRO A 111 -10.73 17.72 16.09
C PRO A 111 -11.16 17.10 14.75
N ILE A 112 -11.26 15.77 14.72
CA ILE A 112 -11.72 15.02 13.56
C ILE A 112 -13.01 14.27 13.87
N ALA A 113 -13.84 14.08 12.84
CA ALA A 113 -15.07 13.32 12.91
C ALA A 113 -15.19 12.37 11.71
N ILE A 114 -15.64 11.14 11.94
CA ILE A 114 -15.79 10.10 10.92
C ILE A 114 -17.24 9.65 10.87
N ILE A 115 -17.84 9.75 9.68
CA ILE A 115 -19.16 9.19 9.36
C ILE A 115 -18.93 8.00 8.44
N LYS A 116 -19.15 6.78 8.92
CA LYS A 116 -18.92 5.56 8.14
C LYS A 116 -20.22 4.94 7.65
N SER A 117 -20.31 4.62 6.37
CA SER A 117 -21.43 3.91 5.76
C SER A 117 -20.85 2.83 4.86
N ALA A 118 -20.67 1.62 5.39
CA ALA A 118 -20.12 0.51 4.62
C ALA A 118 -20.92 -0.75 4.87
N VAL A 119 -21.21 -1.52 3.82
CA VAL A 119 -22.00 -2.75 3.91
C VAL A 119 -21.40 -3.80 2.99
N GLY A 120 -21.22 -5.02 3.48
CA GLY A 120 -20.66 -6.13 2.70
C GLY A 120 -21.53 -6.50 1.50
N GLY A 121 -20.90 -6.96 0.42
CA GLY A 121 -21.61 -7.54 -0.72
C GLY A 121 -22.34 -6.55 -1.64
N THR A 122 -22.04 -5.25 -1.54
CA THR A 122 -22.77 -4.20 -2.27
C THR A 122 -22.15 -3.87 -3.62
N THR A 123 -22.98 -3.39 -4.54
CA THR A 123 -22.61 -2.92 -5.87
C THR A 123 -22.84 -1.42 -6.05
N VAL A 124 -22.08 -0.79 -6.94
CA VAL A 124 -22.36 0.58 -7.40
C VAL A 124 -23.61 0.63 -8.25
N ALA A 125 -23.81 -0.39 -9.09
CA ALA A 125 -24.93 -0.43 -10.03
C ALA A 125 -26.33 -0.42 -9.35
N PHE A 126 -26.49 -1.09 -8.21
CA PHE A 126 -27.78 -1.22 -7.52
C PHE A 126 -27.81 -0.58 -6.15
N ASP A 127 -26.88 -0.91 -5.25
CA ASP A 127 -26.99 -0.56 -3.84
C ASP A 127 -26.62 0.90 -3.56
N TRP A 128 -25.52 1.36 -4.15
CA TRP A 128 -25.04 2.74 -4.06
C TRP A 128 -25.62 3.67 -5.12
N ASN A 129 -26.49 3.15 -6.00
CA ASN A 129 -27.07 3.94 -7.07
C ASN A 129 -28.00 5.03 -6.51
N PRO A 130 -27.79 6.31 -6.85
CA PRO A 130 -28.61 7.39 -6.32
C PRO A 130 -30.08 7.37 -6.73
N ASP A 131 -30.46 6.62 -7.77
CA ASP A 131 -31.86 6.41 -8.13
C ASP A 131 -32.57 5.38 -7.22
N ALA A 132 -31.83 4.71 -6.34
CA ALA A 132 -32.32 3.73 -5.38
C ALA A 132 -33.24 2.65 -6.01
N PRO A 133 -32.76 1.92 -7.04
CA PRO A 133 -33.55 0.89 -7.69
C PRO A 133 -33.98 -0.19 -6.68
N ASP A 134 -35.16 -0.78 -6.87
CA ASP A 134 -35.73 -1.76 -5.92
C ASP A 134 -34.89 -3.03 -5.78
N LYS A 135 -34.02 -3.32 -6.74
CA LYS A 135 -33.08 -4.45 -6.69
C LYS A 135 -31.92 -4.22 -5.70
N GLY A 136 -31.65 -2.98 -5.30
CA GLY A 136 -30.54 -2.63 -4.40
C GLY A 136 -30.99 -2.34 -2.97
N GLN A 137 -30.04 -2.35 -2.04
CA GLN A 137 -30.25 -2.08 -0.61
C GLN A 137 -30.54 -0.59 -0.27
N LYS A 138 -30.66 0.27 -1.28
CA LYS A 138 -30.92 1.71 -1.14
C LYS A 138 -29.90 2.38 -0.19
N LEU A 139 -28.62 2.08 -0.36
CA LEU A 139 -27.56 2.61 0.50
C LEU A 139 -27.36 4.10 0.31
N TYR A 140 -27.38 4.62 -0.93
CA TYR A 140 -27.23 6.06 -1.15
C TYR A 140 -28.18 6.92 -0.29
N PRO A 141 -29.52 6.74 -0.32
CA PRO A 141 -30.41 7.55 0.52
C PRO A 141 -30.18 7.33 2.02
N ARG A 142 -29.82 6.11 2.46
CA ARG A 142 -29.50 5.83 3.87
C ARG A 142 -28.22 6.55 4.30
N THR A 143 -27.17 6.52 3.48
CA THR A 143 -25.91 7.24 3.71
C THR A 143 -26.15 8.75 3.75
N LEU A 144 -26.93 9.29 2.81
CA LEU A 144 -27.25 10.71 2.77
C LEU A 144 -28.02 11.15 4.03
N GLN A 145 -28.97 10.33 4.49
CA GLN A 145 -29.69 10.57 5.74
C GLN A 145 -28.74 10.58 6.93
N LEU A 146 -27.90 9.55 7.08
CA LEU A 146 -26.89 9.47 8.13
C LEU A 146 -25.98 10.71 8.16
N ILE A 147 -25.47 11.14 6.99
CA ILE A 147 -24.62 12.32 6.90
C ILE A 147 -25.38 13.56 7.39
N ARG A 148 -26.58 13.82 6.86
CA ARG A 148 -27.37 15.01 7.23
C ARG A 148 -27.72 15.05 8.72
N GLU A 149 -28.12 13.93 9.29
CA GLU A 149 -28.44 13.83 10.72
C GLU A 149 -27.21 14.04 11.60
N SER A 150 -26.07 13.47 11.21
CA SER A 150 -24.79 13.62 11.93
C SER A 150 -24.28 15.08 11.90
N LEU A 151 -24.38 15.72 10.74
CA LEU A 151 -24.02 17.13 10.58
C LEU A 151 -24.95 18.06 11.37
N GLN A 152 -26.26 17.79 11.34
CA GLN A 152 -27.24 18.53 12.14
C GLN A 152 -26.97 18.38 13.65
N GLU A 153 -26.50 17.22 14.10
CA GLU A 153 -26.10 17.02 15.49
C GLU A 153 -24.84 17.81 15.87
N LEU A 154 -23.86 17.97 14.96
CA LEU A 154 -22.73 18.89 15.19
C LEU A 154 -23.21 20.35 15.32
N ASP A 155 -24.16 20.78 14.48
CA ASP A 155 -24.78 22.10 14.57
C ASP A 155 -25.48 22.31 15.92
N LYS A 156 -26.24 21.32 16.40
CA LYS A 156 -26.89 21.36 17.73
C LYS A 156 -25.89 21.46 18.88
N ARG A 157 -24.71 20.86 18.74
CA ARG A 157 -23.59 20.95 19.70
C ARG A 157 -22.82 22.28 19.59
N GLY A 158 -23.14 23.13 18.61
CA GLY A 158 -22.43 24.38 18.36
C GLY A 158 -21.02 24.18 17.79
N LEU A 159 -20.74 23.00 17.22
CA LEU A 159 -19.44 22.67 16.64
C LEU A 159 -19.41 23.11 15.17
N ARG A 160 -18.49 24.00 14.82
CA ARG A 160 -18.22 24.30 13.41
C ARG A 160 -17.52 23.12 12.76
N TYR A 161 -17.91 22.77 11.55
CA TYR A 161 -17.29 21.67 10.80
C TYR A 161 -17.04 22.02 9.34
N ARG A 162 -16.19 21.23 8.70
CA ARG A 162 -16.07 21.17 7.24
C ARG A 162 -15.91 19.73 6.77
N LEU A 163 -16.49 19.42 5.62
CA LEU A 163 -16.28 18.13 4.95
C LEU A 163 -14.91 18.14 4.25
N GLU A 164 -14.06 17.19 4.60
CA GLU A 164 -12.69 17.09 4.07
C GLU A 164 -12.60 16.14 2.87
N GLY A 165 -13.38 15.06 2.88
CA GLY A 165 -13.39 14.12 1.77
C GLY A 165 -14.21 12.87 2.04
N VAL A 166 -14.46 12.15 0.95
CA VAL A 166 -15.00 10.79 0.94
C VAL A 166 -13.87 9.80 0.74
N LEU A 167 -13.70 8.87 1.65
CA LEU A 167 -12.79 7.74 1.54
C LEU A 167 -13.60 6.57 1.03
N TRP A 168 -13.28 6.12 -0.17
CA TRP A 168 -14.07 5.16 -0.92
C TRP A 168 -13.28 3.90 -1.20
N HIS A 169 -13.77 2.76 -0.74
CA HIS A 169 -13.25 1.44 -1.14
C HIS A 169 -14.37 0.50 -1.53
N GLN A 170 -14.51 0.28 -2.84
CA GLN A 170 -15.54 -0.59 -3.40
C GLN A 170 -15.22 -0.97 -4.85
N GLY A 171 -15.62 -2.16 -5.27
CA GLY A 171 -15.69 -2.54 -6.68
C GLY A 171 -15.63 -4.04 -6.92
N GLU A 172 -15.25 -4.84 -5.91
CA GLU A 172 -15.07 -6.28 -6.02
C GLU A 172 -16.35 -6.97 -6.49
N ASN A 173 -17.52 -6.59 -5.96
CA ASN A 173 -18.79 -7.21 -6.40
C ASN A 173 -19.23 -6.78 -7.80
N ASP A 174 -18.99 -5.52 -8.19
CA ASP A 174 -19.23 -5.08 -9.58
C ASP A 174 -18.30 -5.81 -10.55
N MET A 175 -17.06 -6.10 -10.14
CA MET A 175 -16.07 -6.87 -10.90
C MET A 175 -16.47 -8.36 -11.03
N LEU A 176 -17.00 -8.97 -9.97
CA LEU A 176 -17.43 -10.37 -9.99
C LEU A 176 -18.66 -10.59 -10.87
N ASP A 177 -19.54 -9.59 -11.00
CA ASP A 177 -20.69 -9.66 -11.90
C ASP A 177 -20.34 -9.15 -13.31
N ARG A 178 -20.20 -10.09 -14.26
CA ARG A 178 -19.92 -9.80 -15.68
C ARG A 178 -20.97 -8.93 -16.38
N ASN A 179 -22.15 -8.76 -15.79
CA ASN A 179 -23.16 -7.85 -16.33
C ASN A 179 -22.94 -6.41 -15.85
N LEU A 180 -22.17 -6.19 -14.77
CA LEU A 180 -22.03 -4.90 -14.09
C LEU A 180 -20.65 -4.27 -14.25
N HIS A 181 -19.59 -5.06 -14.41
CA HIS A 181 -18.21 -4.55 -14.41
C HIS A 181 -17.93 -3.40 -15.40
N SER A 182 -18.63 -3.35 -16.55
CA SER A 182 -18.53 -2.29 -17.55
C SER A 182 -19.37 -1.04 -17.27
N GLN A 183 -20.19 -1.06 -16.21
CA GLN A 183 -21.08 0.04 -15.80
C GLN A 183 -20.50 0.85 -14.64
N TYR A 184 -19.41 0.38 -14.03
CA TYR A 184 -18.84 0.94 -12.80
C TYR A 184 -18.53 2.43 -12.92
N ALA A 185 -17.86 2.87 -13.99
CA ALA A 185 -17.45 4.26 -14.13
C ALA A 185 -18.66 5.21 -14.22
N ALA A 186 -19.69 4.83 -14.98
CA ALA A 186 -20.91 5.62 -15.11
C ALA A 186 -21.66 5.71 -13.77
N GLY A 187 -21.77 4.59 -13.06
CA GLY A 187 -22.42 4.54 -11.75
C GLY A 187 -21.69 5.37 -10.69
N LEU A 188 -20.36 5.21 -10.57
CA LEU A 188 -19.56 5.94 -9.59
C LEU A 188 -19.53 7.45 -9.89
N THR A 189 -19.41 7.84 -11.17
CA THR A 189 -19.50 9.24 -11.58
C THR A 189 -20.83 9.86 -11.16
N LYS A 190 -21.95 9.15 -11.39
CA LYS A 190 -23.28 9.60 -11.00
C LYS A 190 -23.40 9.74 -9.48
N LEU A 191 -22.88 8.79 -8.72
CA LEU A 191 -22.84 8.83 -7.26
C LEU A 191 -22.09 10.06 -6.75
N ILE A 192 -20.87 10.30 -7.26
CA ILE A 192 -20.03 11.44 -6.85
C ILE A 192 -20.75 12.77 -7.10
N VAL A 193 -21.24 12.96 -8.33
CA VAL A 193 -21.96 14.19 -8.71
C VAL A 193 -23.19 14.41 -7.83
N ARG A 194 -23.96 13.35 -7.62
CA ARG A 194 -25.21 13.43 -6.87
C ARG A 194 -24.97 13.71 -5.38
N LEU A 195 -23.96 13.08 -4.77
CA LEU A 195 -23.60 13.35 -3.37
C LEU A 195 -23.13 14.80 -3.18
N ARG A 196 -22.25 15.30 -4.06
CA ARG A 196 -21.79 16.70 -3.99
C ARG A 196 -22.94 17.69 -4.10
N HIS A 197 -23.87 17.43 -5.02
CA HIS A 197 -25.08 18.25 -5.18
C HIS A 197 -25.95 18.22 -3.91
N ASP A 198 -26.27 17.02 -3.40
CA ASP A 198 -27.21 16.85 -2.29
C ASP A 198 -26.64 17.33 -0.94
N LEU A 199 -25.31 17.42 -0.81
CA LEU A 199 -24.60 18.01 0.33
C LEU A 199 -24.23 19.49 0.11
N ASN A 200 -24.51 20.07 -1.06
CA ASN A 200 -24.04 21.41 -1.46
C ASN A 200 -22.52 21.59 -1.27
N ALA A 201 -21.74 20.56 -1.62
CA ALA A 201 -20.30 20.50 -1.44
C ALA A 201 -19.60 20.20 -2.79
N PRO A 202 -19.60 21.16 -3.74
CA PRO A 202 -19.09 20.93 -5.10
C PRO A 202 -17.59 20.64 -5.16
N GLU A 203 -16.82 21.04 -4.16
CA GLU A 203 -15.37 20.81 -4.06
C GLU A 203 -15.00 19.60 -3.19
N LEU A 204 -15.99 18.81 -2.75
CA LEU A 204 -15.73 17.65 -1.89
C LEU A 204 -14.85 16.63 -2.62
N LYS A 205 -13.66 16.41 -2.07
CA LYS A 205 -12.66 15.48 -2.61
C LYS A 205 -13.07 14.04 -2.35
N TRP A 206 -12.64 13.14 -3.23
CA TRP A 206 -12.83 11.70 -3.08
C TRP A 206 -11.48 11.00 -3.16
N TYR A 207 -11.20 10.13 -2.20
CA TYR A 207 -10.02 9.28 -2.14
C TYR A 207 -10.48 7.88 -2.55
N ILE A 208 -10.19 7.48 -3.78
CA ILE A 208 -10.59 6.20 -4.36
C ILE A 208 -9.47 5.21 -4.10
N ALA A 209 -9.71 4.26 -3.20
CA ALA A 209 -8.80 3.15 -3.02
C ALA A 209 -8.95 2.13 -4.15
N GLU A 210 -7.80 1.73 -4.66
CA GLU A 210 -7.65 0.65 -5.63
C GLU A 210 -8.27 -0.65 -5.09
N VAL A 211 -8.93 -1.42 -5.97
CA VAL A 211 -9.25 -2.81 -5.65
C VAL A 211 -7.98 -3.64 -5.81
N SER A 212 -7.56 -4.30 -4.74
CA SER A 212 -6.26 -4.98 -4.67
C SER A 212 -6.09 -6.08 -5.72
N GLU A 213 -4.94 -6.03 -6.39
CA GLU A 213 -4.41 -7.11 -7.21
C GLU A 213 -3.75 -8.21 -6.38
N LYS A 214 -4.17 -8.54 -5.15
CA LYS A 214 -3.64 -9.74 -4.44
C LYS A 214 -4.72 -10.78 -4.18
N GLY A 215 -5.94 -10.33 -3.88
CA GLY A 215 -7.00 -11.20 -3.38
C GLY A 215 -7.78 -12.00 -4.43
N ILE A 216 -7.66 -11.62 -5.70
CA ILE A 216 -8.62 -12.04 -6.74
C ILE A 216 -8.09 -13.24 -7.58
N TRP A 217 -6.83 -13.62 -7.38
CA TRP A 217 -6.11 -14.57 -8.23
C TRP A 217 -6.42 -16.03 -7.97
N GLY A 218 -7.21 -16.31 -6.93
CA GLY A 218 -7.73 -17.64 -6.62
C GLY A 218 -8.83 -18.16 -7.57
N MET A 219 -9.35 -17.32 -8.47
CA MET A 219 -10.49 -17.67 -9.33
C MET A 219 -10.32 -17.24 -10.80
N ASP A 220 -9.12 -16.79 -11.19
CA ASP A 220 -8.79 -16.18 -12.50
C ASP A 220 -9.83 -15.14 -12.97
N HIS A 221 -10.08 -14.12 -12.13
CA HIS A 221 -10.88 -12.94 -12.48
C HIS A 221 -10.02 -11.81 -13.08
N ARG A 222 -8.91 -12.17 -13.72
CA ARG A 222 -7.92 -11.23 -14.25
C ARG A 222 -8.48 -10.18 -15.18
N SER A 223 -9.19 -10.64 -16.19
CA SER A 223 -9.84 -9.79 -17.17
C SER A 223 -10.86 -8.88 -16.52
N ASN A 224 -11.58 -9.38 -15.51
CA ASN A 224 -12.61 -8.59 -14.85
C ASN A 224 -11.99 -7.48 -14.00
N LEU A 225 -10.92 -7.78 -13.25
CA LEU A 225 -10.19 -6.77 -12.50
C LEU A 225 -9.57 -5.73 -13.43
N GLY A 226 -9.02 -6.15 -14.57
CA GLY A 226 -8.51 -5.20 -15.57
C GLY A 226 -9.59 -4.24 -16.09
N ILE A 227 -10.79 -4.76 -16.38
CA ILE A 227 -11.93 -3.93 -16.75
C ILE A 227 -12.31 -2.97 -15.60
N LEU A 228 -12.39 -3.45 -14.36
CA LEU A 228 -12.69 -2.58 -13.22
C LEU A 228 -11.62 -1.49 -13.03
N HIS A 229 -10.34 -1.85 -13.12
CA HIS A 229 -9.23 -0.91 -13.00
C HIS A 229 -9.36 0.20 -14.06
N GLU A 230 -9.61 -0.16 -15.33
CA GLU A 230 -9.87 0.81 -16.40
C GLU A 230 -11.06 1.73 -16.07
N GLN A 231 -12.13 1.19 -15.48
CA GLN A 231 -13.28 1.97 -15.04
C GLN A 231 -12.91 2.93 -13.88
N GLN A 232 -12.12 2.49 -12.89
CA GLN A 232 -11.63 3.36 -11.81
C GLN A 232 -10.74 4.50 -12.36
N GLN A 233 -9.84 4.18 -13.30
CA GLN A 233 -8.99 5.18 -13.97
C GLN A 233 -9.81 6.16 -14.83
N GLN A 234 -10.87 5.69 -15.50
CA GLN A 234 -11.77 6.54 -16.26
C GLN A 234 -12.43 7.60 -15.37
N VAL A 235 -12.91 7.20 -14.19
CA VAL A 235 -13.53 8.12 -13.22
C VAL A 235 -12.50 9.12 -12.69
N LEU A 236 -11.31 8.66 -12.31
CA LEU A 236 -10.20 9.52 -11.86
C LEU A 236 -9.80 10.57 -12.90
N LYS A 237 -9.69 10.18 -14.17
CA LYS A 237 -9.31 11.09 -15.26
C LYS A 237 -10.39 12.14 -15.54
N ALA A 238 -11.66 11.80 -15.30
CA ALA A 238 -12.79 12.68 -15.58
C ALA A 238 -12.99 13.77 -14.51
N ASP A 239 -12.49 13.58 -13.29
CA ASP A 239 -12.75 14.47 -12.16
C ASP A 239 -11.45 14.83 -11.40
N PRO A 240 -10.97 16.09 -11.51
CA PRO A 240 -9.70 16.52 -10.90
C PRO A 240 -9.74 16.61 -9.36
N LEU A 241 -10.91 16.44 -8.73
CA LEU A 241 -11.06 16.41 -7.28
C LEU A 241 -10.91 15.00 -6.68
N LEU A 242 -10.68 13.99 -7.52
CA LEU A 242 -10.42 12.64 -7.05
C LEU A 242 -8.93 12.42 -6.84
N ARG A 243 -8.62 11.57 -5.87
CA ARG A 243 -7.27 11.13 -5.53
C ARG A 243 -7.25 9.61 -5.55
N TRP A 244 -6.26 9.06 -6.23
CA TRP A 244 -6.02 7.62 -6.22
C TRP A 244 -5.25 7.23 -4.96
N VAL A 245 -5.69 6.17 -4.31
CA VAL A 245 -5.00 5.55 -3.18
C VAL A 245 -4.60 4.14 -3.63
N PRO A 246 -3.34 3.89 -4.02
CA PRO A 246 -2.91 2.57 -4.46
C PRO A 246 -2.96 1.60 -3.28
N THR A 247 -3.42 0.38 -3.52
CA THR A 247 -3.58 -0.66 -2.47
C THR A 247 -3.02 -2.02 -2.86
N SER A 248 -2.64 -2.19 -4.13
CA SER A 248 -2.03 -3.42 -4.68
C SER A 248 -0.77 -3.89 -3.94
N HIS A 249 -0.11 -3.02 -3.18
CA HIS A 249 1.06 -3.33 -2.35
C HIS A 249 0.72 -3.74 -0.91
N LEU A 250 -0.50 -3.44 -0.42
CA LEU A 250 -0.91 -3.69 0.97
C LEU A 250 -1.13 -5.17 1.25
N ALA A 251 -0.98 -5.58 2.49
CA ALA A 251 -1.14 -6.96 2.91
C ALA A 251 -2.55 -7.49 2.66
N PHE A 252 -2.68 -8.81 2.48
CA PHE A 252 -3.95 -9.46 2.19
C PHE A 252 -4.11 -10.75 2.99
N GLU A 253 -5.33 -11.01 3.46
CA GLU A 253 -5.63 -12.22 4.20
C GLU A 253 -5.53 -13.44 3.28
N VAL A 254 -4.85 -14.46 3.76
CA VAL A 254 -4.82 -15.77 3.13
C VAL A 254 -5.69 -16.67 4.00
N MET A 255 -6.82 -17.14 3.47
CA MET A 255 -7.68 -18.03 4.24
C MET A 255 -6.91 -19.27 4.68
N GLY A 256 -7.24 -19.85 5.83
CA GLY A 256 -6.62 -21.09 6.32
C GLY A 256 -6.75 -22.30 5.37
N SER A 257 -7.59 -22.21 4.34
CA SER A 257 -7.68 -23.16 3.22
C SER A 257 -6.59 -22.98 2.15
N GLY A 258 -5.70 -21.99 2.28
CA GLY A 258 -4.73 -21.59 1.26
C GLY A 258 -5.33 -20.79 0.10
N GLN A 259 -6.62 -20.45 0.17
CA GLN A 259 -7.33 -19.66 -0.83
C GLN A 259 -7.00 -18.17 -0.65
N PRO A 260 -6.58 -17.45 -1.70
CA PRO A 260 -6.58 -15.99 -1.69
C PRO A 260 -7.98 -15.49 -1.33
N HIS A 261 -8.09 -14.62 -0.33
CA HIS A 261 -9.35 -14.00 0.04
C HIS A 261 -9.56 -12.68 -0.72
N TYR A 262 -10.77 -12.09 -0.66
CA TYR A 262 -11.03 -10.76 -1.23
C TYR A 262 -10.88 -9.62 -0.20
N HIS A 263 -10.49 -9.95 1.03
CA HIS A 263 -10.31 -8.97 2.09
C HIS A 263 -8.84 -8.77 2.50
N PHE A 264 -8.50 -7.54 2.85
CA PHE A 264 -7.15 -7.14 3.28
C PHE A 264 -6.66 -7.85 4.57
N GLY A 265 -7.57 -8.38 5.39
CA GLY A 265 -7.22 -8.91 6.72
C GLY A 265 -6.76 -7.81 7.69
N THR A 266 -6.33 -8.21 8.89
CA THR A 266 -5.93 -7.25 9.94
C THR A 266 -4.81 -6.30 9.49
N GLN A 267 -3.69 -6.83 8.99
CA GLN A 267 -2.54 -6.00 8.58
C GLN A 267 -2.90 -5.06 7.43
N GLY A 268 -3.55 -5.57 6.38
CA GLY A 268 -3.87 -4.77 5.22
C GLY A 268 -4.90 -3.68 5.52
N GLN A 269 -5.83 -3.91 6.47
CA GLN A 269 -6.78 -2.88 6.91
C GLN A 269 -6.09 -1.74 7.68
N LEU A 270 -5.13 -2.08 8.54
CA LEU A 270 -4.29 -1.10 9.24
C LEU A 270 -3.48 -0.28 8.24
N GLN A 271 -2.88 -0.92 7.23
CA GLN A 271 -2.15 -0.21 6.18
C GLN A 271 -3.06 0.60 5.25
N LEU A 272 -4.29 0.14 4.98
CA LEU A 272 -5.27 0.88 4.17
C LEU A 272 -5.67 2.21 4.83
N GLY A 273 -5.86 2.20 6.16
CA GLY A 273 -6.12 3.43 6.91
C GLY A 273 -4.97 4.43 6.84
N GLU A 274 -3.72 3.97 6.95
CA GLU A 274 -2.55 4.83 6.74
C GLU A 274 -2.44 5.32 5.30
N ALA A 275 -2.72 4.48 4.30
CA ALA A 275 -2.69 4.87 2.89
C ALA A 275 -3.71 5.99 2.59
N PHE A 276 -4.92 5.90 3.14
CA PHE A 276 -5.91 6.98 3.07
C PHE A 276 -5.42 8.25 3.79
N ALA A 277 -4.86 8.11 4.99
CA ALA A 277 -4.38 9.25 5.77
C ALA A 277 -3.25 9.96 5.05
N ASP A 278 -2.27 9.24 4.53
CA ASP A 278 -1.14 9.78 3.79
C ASP A 278 -1.58 10.47 2.49
N ALA A 279 -2.56 9.91 1.77
CA ALA A 279 -3.13 10.56 0.59
C ALA A 279 -3.79 11.89 0.95
N TYR A 280 -4.57 11.92 2.04
CA TYR A 280 -5.20 13.12 2.55
C TYR A 280 -4.18 14.16 3.04
N LEU A 281 -3.22 13.74 3.86
CA LEU A 281 -2.20 14.61 4.44
C LEU A 281 -1.31 15.23 3.36
N ARG A 282 -0.89 14.46 2.34
CA ARG A 282 -0.17 15.00 1.17
C ARG A 282 -0.96 16.08 0.45
N GLU A 283 -2.26 15.86 0.25
CA GLU A 283 -3.15 16.80 -0.44
C GLU A 283 -3.26 18.15 0.27
N ILE A 284 -3.13 18.18 1.60
CA ILE A 284 -3.16 19.41 2.39
C ILE A 284 -1.76 19.94 2.75
N GLY A 285 -0.70 19.37 2.17
CA GLY A 285 0.68 19.79 2.42
C GLY A 285 1.24 19.39 3.79
N GLN A 286 0.63 18.40 4.45
CA GLN A 286 1.02 17.84 5.75
C GLN A 286 1.46 16.37 5.65
N GLY A 287 1.72 15.89 4.42
CA GLY A 287 2.18 14.53 4.18
C GLY A 287 3.57 14.27 4.77
N PRO A 288 3.93 12.99 4.98
CA PRO A 288 5.27 12.63 5.42
C PRO A 288 6.30 13.21 4.46
N THR A 289 7.33 13.86 5.01
CA THR A 289 8.46 14.37 4.21
C THR A 289 9.34 13.19 3.82
N PRO A 290 9.54 12.91 2.53
CA PRO A 290 10.44 11.84 2.12
C PRO A 290 11.86 12.09 2.63
N ILE A 291 12.47 11.09 3.26
CA ILE A 291 13.87 11.15 3.66
C ILE A 291 14.71 10.96 2.38
N ASP A 292 15.51 11.96 2.05
CA ASP A 292 16.43 11.89 0.92
C ASP A 292 17.71 11.14 1.31
N ARG A 293 17.74 9.85 1.00
CA ARG A 293 18.88 8.94 1.29
C ARG A 293 19.92 8.90 0.18
N ARG A 294 19.73 9.64 -0.91
CA ARG A 294 20.61 9.56 -2.09
C ARG A 294 22.05 9.94 -1.75
N PHE A 295 23.00 9.27 -2.38
CA PHE A 295 24.40 9.65 -2.29
C PHE A 295 24.63 11.07 -2.86
N LYS A 296 25.41 11.89 -2.14
CA LYS A 296 25.74 13.27 -2.54
C LYS A 296 27.19 13.61 -2.16
N PRO A 297 28.01 14.19 -3.07
CA PRO A 297 27.79 14.38 -4.51
C PRO A 297 28.17 13.16 -5.36
N ASP A 298 28.99 12.25 -4.83
CA ASP A 298 29.59 11.11 -5.53
C ASP A 298 29.19 9.79 -4.85
N LEU A 299 29.24 8.68 -5.59
CA LEU A 299 29.08 7.33 -5.04
C LEU A 299 30.27 6.96 -4.13
N PRO A 300 30.07 6.14 -3.10
CA PRO A 300 31.08 5.73 -2.12
C PRO A 300 32.04 4.66 -2.67
N LEU A 301 32.45 4.77 -3.93
CA LEU A 301 33.24 3.78 -4.65
C LEU A 301 34.50 4.40 -5.26
N ALA A 302 35.54 3.58 -5.43
CA ALA A 302 36.75 4.01 -6.12
C ALA A 302 36.43 4.38 -7.58
N LYS A 303 36.90 5.55 -8.03
CA LYS A 303 36.66 6.04 -9.40
C LYS A 303 37.18 5.03 -10.42
N LYS A 304 36.36 4.74 -11.45
CA LYS A 304 36.65 3.74 -12.50
C LYS A 304 36.80 2.30 -11.99
N GLY A 305 36.32 2.01 -10.78
CA GLY A 305 36.25 0.65 -10.25
C GLY A 305 35.22 -0.20 -10.98
N ARG A 306 35.36 -1.51 -10.84
CA ARG A 306 34.35 -2.48 -11.26
C ARG A 306 33.16 -2.43 -10.31
N ILE A 307 31.95 -2.55 -10.84
CA ILE A 307 30.71 -2.71 -10.05
C ILE A 307 29.99 -3.97 -10.48
N ARG A 308 29.64 -4.80 -9.51
CA ARG A 308 28.79 -5.98 -9.67
C ARG A 308 27.36 -5.59 -9.33
N LEU A 309 26.50 -5.63 -10.34
CA LEU A 309 25.08 -5.33 -10.23
C LEU A 309 24.28 -6.61 -10.08
N PHE A 310 23.51 -6.71 -8.99
CA PHE A 310 22.63 -7.82 -8.67
C PHE A 310 21.18 -7.37 -8.78
N VAL A 311 20.32 -8.23 -9.33
CA VAL A 311 18.90 -7.96 -9.48
C VAL A 311 18.12 -8.85 -8.53
N LEU A 312 17.29 -8.28 -7.67
CA LEU A 312 16.35 -9.00 -6.81
C LEU A 312 14.95 -8.74 -7.35
N ALA A 313 14.21 -9.78 -7.72
CA ALA A 313 12.86 -9.63 -8.27
C ALA A 313 11.88 -10.69 -7.76
N GLY A 314 10.61 -10.31 -7.63
CA GLY A 314 9.62 -11.23 -7.07
C GLY A 314 8.32 -10.63 -6.58
N GLN A 315 7.64 -11.41 -5.72
CA GLN A 315 6.35 -11.10 -5.08
C GLN A 315 6.52 -10.82 -3.57
N ARG A 316 5.57 -11.24 -2.73
CA ARG A 316 5.40 -10.86 -1.32
C ARG A 316 6.60 -11.18 -0.43
N ASN A 317 7.22 -12.35 -0.59
CA ASN A 317 8.42 -12.71 0.18
C ASN A 317 9.69 -11.98 -0.27
N MET A 318 9.80 -11.62 -1.57
CA MET A 318 10.90 -10.75 -2.04
C MET A 318 10.67 -9.31 -1.57
N GLU A 319 9.42 -8.84 -1.57
CA GLU A 319 9.02 -7.53 -1.05
C GLU A 319 9.37 -7.44 0.45
N GLY A 320 8.95 -8.44 1.23
CA GLY A 320 9.14 -8.49 2.68
C GLY A 320 7.86 -8.35 3.51
N GLU A 321 6.69 -8.75 2.99
CA GLU A 321 5.40 -8.32 3.52
C GLU A 321 5.17 -8.53 5.05
N ASP A 322 5.65 -9.65 5.60
CA ASP A 322 5.58 -9.98 7.04
C ASP A 322 6.97 -9.95 7.71
N SER A 323 7.87 -9.10 7.23
CA SER A 323 9.24 -8.96 7.77
C SER A 323 9.44 -7.53 8.23
N PHE A 324 9.43 -7.32 9.54
CA PHE A 324 9.32 -5.99 10.13
C PHE A 324 10.68 -5.49 10.62
N VAL A 325 11.02 -4.26 10.22
CA VAL A 325 12.31 -3.64 10.59
C VAL A 325 12.46 -3.55 12.11
N SER A 326 11.37 -3.27 12.81
CA SER A 326 11.32 -3.17 14.28
C SER A 326 11.60 -4.49 15.02
N GLU A 327 11.57 -5.63 14.33
CA GLU A 327 11.89 -6.95 14.91
C GLU A 327 13.34 -7.38 14.66
N ILE A 328 14.06 -6.74 13.73
CA ILE A 328 15.47 -7.05 13.44
C ILE A 328 16.35 -7.04 14.72
N PRO A 329 16.20 -6.07 15.66
CA PRO A 329 17.03 -6.03 16.87
C PRO A 329 16.89 -7.24 17.81
N ALA A 330 15.89 -8.12 17.60
CA ALA A 330 15.74 -9.34 18.37
C ALA A 330 16.83 -10.39 18.07
N ASP A 331 17.50 -10.30 16.92
CA ASP A 331 18.64 -11.14 16.55
C ASP A 331 19.95 -10.29 16.52
N PRO A 332 20.85 -10.45 17.50
CA PRO A 332 22.12 -9.71 17.55
C PRO A 332 23.02 -9.91 16.32
N THR A 333 22.81 -10.97 15.54
CA THR A 333 23.56 -11.22 14.30
C THR A 333 23.22 -10.18 13.22
N PHE A 334 21.99 -9.67 13.25
CA PHE A 334 21.40 -8.80 12.24
C PHE A 334 21.02 -7.43 12.75
N GLU A 335 21.13 -7.16 14.06
CA GLU A 335 20.69 -5.91 14.71
C GLU A 335 21.11 -4.63 13.97
N TRP A 336 22.33 -4.62 13.41
CA TRP A 336 22.90 -3.46 12.73
C TRP A 336 22.30 -3.20 11.33
N LEU A 337 21.55 -4.15 10.76
CA LEU A 337 20.88 -4.03 9.45
C LEU A 337 19.68 -3.08 9.46
N ILE A 338 19.30 -2.55 10.63
CA ILE A 338 18.38 -1.41 10.74
C ILE A 338 19.00 -0.11 10.21
N HIS A 339 20.31 -0.09 9.97
CA HIS A 339 21.06 1.06 9.50
C HIS A 339 21.49 0.91 8.03
N ASP A 340 21.77 2.04 7.42
CA ASP A 340 22.30 2.12 6.05
C ASP A 340 23.66 1.44 5.91
N GLN A 341 23.75 0.55 4.92
CA GLN A 341 24.97 -0.10 4.47
C GLN A 341 25.64 0.79 3.43
N ALA A 342 26.45 1.73 3.91
CA ALA A 342 27.02 2.81 3.10
C ALA A 342 27.87 2.35 1.89
N GLU A 343 28.32 1.09 1.85
CA GLU A 343 29.16 0.55 0.76
C GLU A 343 28.39 -0.32 -0.26
N VAL A 344 27.06 -0.36 -0.15
CA VAL A 344 26.20 -1.11 -1.07
C VAL A 344 25.22 -0.14 -1.73
N LEU A 345 25.32 0.00 -3.05
CA LEU A 345 24.42 0.86 -3.81
C LEU A 345 23.07 0.17 -3.98
N TYR A 346 21.98 0.91 -3.80
CA TYR A 346 20.64 0.37 -3.85
C TYR A 346 19.73 1.25 -4.69
N ARG A 347 18.95 0.59 -5.56
CA ARG A 347 17.80 1.15 -6.26
C ARG A 347 16.65 0.16 -6.17
N TYR A 348 15.44 0.67 -6.08
CA TYR A 348 14.26 -0.18 -5.92
C TYR A 348 13.02 0.35 -6.64
N SER A 349 12.14 -0.57 -6.99
CA SER A 349 10.73 -0.36 -7.32
C SER A 349 9.92 -1.37 -6.52
N LEU A 350 9.27 -0.89 -5.47
CA LEU A 350 8.56 -1.66 -4.47
C LEU A 350 7.05 -1.52 -4.63
N GLY A 351 6.30 -2.54 -4.24
CA GLY A 351 4.85 -2.54 -4.27
C GLY A 351 4.25 -2.25 -5.65
N GLY A 352 4.88 -2.73 -6.73
CA GLY A 352 4.42 -2.47 -8.09
C GLY A 352 4.67 -1.03 -8.59
N GLY A 353 5.59 -0.31 -7.95
CA GLY A 353 5.96 1.07 -8.30
C GLY A 353 5.33 2.12 -7.40
N VAL A 354 4.75 1.72 -6.27
CA VAL A 354 4.23 2.66 -5.25
C VAL A 354 5.37 3.39 -4.55
N ALA A 355 6.49 2.70 -4.30
CA ALA A 355 7.71 3.31 -3.78
C ALA A 355 8.87 3.02 -4.74
N VAL A 356 9.47 4.08 -5.31
CA VAL A 356 10.54 3.97 -6.30
C VAL A 356 11.70 4.88 -5.90
N SER A 357 12.91 4.33 -5.86
CA SER A 357 14.13 5.11 -5.63
C SER A 357 14.37 6.08 -6.79
N GLY A 358 14.61 7.36 -6.48
CA GLY A 358 14.89 8.37 -7.51
C GLY A 358 16.31 8.32 -8.07
N ASP A 359 17.27 7.78 -7.31
CA ASP A 359 18.69 7.65 -7.67
C ASP A 359 19.31 6.54 -6.81
N TRP A 360 20.63 6.33 -6.90
CA TRP A 360 21.37 5.46 -6.00
C TRP A 360 21.39 5.99 -4.57
N GLU A 361 21.02 5.11 -3.63
CA GLU A 361 21.07 5.35 -2.19
C GLU A 361 21.74 4.16 -1.48
N PRO A 362 22.21 4.29 -0.23
CA PRO A 362 22.77 3.16 0.50
C PRO A 362 21.68 2.12 0.77
N LEU A 363 22.04 0.84 0.66
CA LEU A 363 21.13 -0.24 1.02
C LEU A 363 20.76 -0.13 2.50
N GLY A 364 19.46 -0.14 2.80
CA GLY A 364 18.94 -0.14 4.17
C GLY A 364 17.41 -0.05 4.13
N PRO A 365 16.75 -0.14 5.30
CA PRO A 365 15.30 -0.01 5.39
C PRO A 365 14.78 1.26 4.69
N THR A 366 13.81 1.11 3.78
CA THR A 366 13.29 2.23 2.97
C THR A 366 12.21 3.03 3.69
N GLY A 367 11.70 2.52 4.81
CA GLY A 367 10.54 3.06 5.51
C GLY A 367 9.19 2.75 4.82
N PHE A 368 9.21 2.03 3.70
CA PHE A 368 7.99 1.59 3.01
C PHE A 368 7.28 0.51 3.83
N LEU A 369 6.07 0.81 4.34
CA LEU A 369 5.26 -0.08 5.20
C LEU A 369 5.96 -0.63 6.47
N GLY A 370 7.12 -0.07 6.85
CA GLY A 370 7.94 -0.57 7.96
C GLY A 370 8.54 -1.97 7.74
N ASN A 371 8.52 -2.48 6.51
CA ASN A 371 8.95 -3.83 6.18
C ASN A 371 10.26 -3.86 5.36
N PHE A 372 10.82 -5.06 5.18
CA PHE A 372 12.06 -5.27 4.44
C PHE A 372 12.12 -6.68 3.82
N GLY A 373 12.79 -6.82 2.67
CA GLY A 373 12.99 -8.12 2.04
C GLY A 373 14.39 -8.70 2.27
N PRO A 374 14.76 -9.76 1.53
CA PRO A 374 16.07 -10.41 1.68
C PRO A 374 17.25 -9.52 1.27
N GLU A 375 17.02 -8.34 0.66
CA GLU A 375 18.07 -7.43 0.20
C GLU A 375 19.04 -7.03 1.31
N LEU A 376 18.57 -6.86 2.55
CA LEU A 376 19.40 -6.33 3.63
C LEU A 376 20.54 -7.29 3.97
N SER A 377 20.21 -8.54 4.30
CA SER A 377 21.21 -9.55 4.61
C SER A 377 21.96 -10.04 3.37
N PHE A 378 21.32 -10.01 2.19
CA PHE A 378 21.96 -10.30 0.91
C PHE A 378 23.12 -9.33 0.62
N GLY A 379 22.86 -8.03 0.66
CA GLY A 379 23.87 -7.01 0.43
C GLY A 379 24.99 -7.04 1.47
N ALA A 380 24.63 -7.22 2.75
CA ALA A 380 25.61 -7.33 3.84
C ALA A 380 26.55 -8.52 3.65
N ARG A 381 25.99 -9.68 3.25
CA ARG A 381 26.76 -10.90 3.01
C ARG A 381 27.68 -10.76 1.79
N LEU A 382 27.18 -10.17 0.71
CA LEU A 382 27.97 -9.91 -0.49
C LEU A 382 29.12 -8.93 -0.20
N ARG A 383 28.84 -7.80 0.45
CA ARG A 383 29.87 -6.78 0.73
C ARG A 383 31.01 -7.34 1.58
N LYS A 384 30.70 -8.21 2.56
CA LYS A 384 31.71 -8.88 3.39
C LYS A 384 32.59 -9.86 2.61
N SER A 385 32.11 -10.37 1.47
CA SER A 385 32.73 -11.52 0.77
C SER A 385 33.35 -11.12 -0.57
N ILE A 386 32.82 -10.12 -1.25
CA ILE A 386 33.36 -9.55 -2.48
C ILE A 386 34.55 -8.65 -2.12
N ALA A 387 35.58 -8.66 -2.96
CA ALA A 387 36.78 -7.86 -2.78
C ALA A 387 36.45 -6.37 -2.64
N SER A 388 37.11 -5.67 -1.71
CA SER A 388 36.76 -4.29 -1.32
C SER A 388 36.93 -3.26 -2.43
N ASP A 389 37.67 -3.60 -3.48
CA ASP A 389 37.86 -2.82 -4.70
C ASP A 389 36.71 -2.95 -5.72
N ASP A 390 35.96 -4.06 -5.67
CA ASP A 390 34.73 -4.26 -6.44
C ASP A 390 33.55 -3.60 -5.70
N GLY A 391 32.81 -2.73 -6.38
CA GLY A 391 31.55 -2.18 -5.90
C GLY A 391 30.41 -3.20 -5.95
N VAL A 392 29.47 -3.10 -5.00
CA VAL A 392 28.24 -3.91 -4.97
C VAL A 392 27.05 -2.99 -5.20
N ALA A 393 26.24 -3.32 -6.20
CA ALA A 393 25.00 -2.62 -6.50
C ALA A 393 23.83 -3.61 -6.54
N ILE A 394 22.68 -3.21 -6.01
CA ILE A 394 21.46 -3.99 -5.98
C ILE A 394 20.32 -3.18 -6.62
N VAL A 395 19.60 -3.82 -7.53
CA VAL A 395 18.31 -3.36 -8.04
C VAL A 395 17.24 -4.31 -7.55
N LYS A 396 16.28 -3.83 -6.74
CA LYS A 396 15.12 -4.61 -6.30
C LYS A 396 13.86 -4.20 -7.08
N PHE A 397 13.15 -5.16 -7.66
CA PHE A 397 11.93 -4.91 -8.43
C PHE A 397 10.84 -5.90 -8.00
N THR A 398 9.84 -5.44 -7.28
CA THR A 398 8.80 -6.29 -6.71
C THR A 398 7.40 -5.82 -7.03
N HIS A 399 6.51 -6.80 -7.21
CA HIS A 399 5.07 -6.58 -7.34
C HIS A 399 4.34 -7.72 -6.65
N SER A 400 3.84 -7.47 -5.44
CA SER A 400 3.26 -8.47 -4.55
C SER A 400 2.02 -9.20 -5.10
N GLY A 401 1.32 -8.58 -6.06
CA GLY A 401 0.18 -9.18 -6.77
C GLY A 401 0.50 -9.93 -8.06
N ALA A 402 1.78 -9.99 -8.44
CA ALA A 402 2.15 -10.47 -9.77
C ALA A 402 1.92 -11.98 -9.93
N GLN A 403 1.86 -12.43 -11.17
CA GLN A 403 1.88 -13.82 -11.60
C GLN A 403 2.79 -13.93 -12.84
N MET A 404 3.20 -15.13 -13.23
CA MET A 404 4.13 -15.31 -14.35
C MET A 404 3.74 -14.59 -15.66
N PRO A 405 2.46 -14.56 -16.09
CA PRO A 405 2.09 -13.80 -17.28
C PRO A 405 2.46 -12.30 -17.25
N ASP A 406 2.52 -11.67 -16.07
CA ASP A 406 2.91 -10.26 -15.90
C ASP A 406 4.37 -10.00 -16.28
N TRP A 407 5.19 -11.03 -16.10
CA TRP A 407 6.62 -11.00 -16.35
C TRP A 407 6.96 -11.46 -17.77
N MET A 408 5.98 -11.86 -18.58
CA MET A 408 6.25 -12.33 -19.93
C MET A 408 6.51 -11.16 -20.90
N PRO A 409 7.43 -11.33 -21.88
CA PRO A 409 7.72 -10.29 -22.88
C PRO A 409 6.54 -9.95 -23.78
N ALA A 410 5.67 -10.92 -24.03
CA ALA A 410 4.42 -10.71 -24.77
C ALA A 410 3.42 -9.81 -24.00
N GLY A 411 3.70 -9.54 -22.72
CA GLY A 411 2.81 -8.82 -21.83
C GLY A 411 1.63 -9.66 -21.38
N SER A 412 0.87 -9.07 -20.47
CA SER A 412 -0.46 -9.47 -20.09
C SER A 412 -1.50 -8.89 -21.07
N PRO A 413 -2.68 -9.53 -21.20
CA PRO A 413 -3.83 -8.88 -21.82
C PRO A 413 -4.17 -7.51 -21.21
N GLU A 414 -3.92 -7.35 -19.90
CA GLU A 414 -4.13 -6.12 -19.15
C GLU A 414 -2.82 -5.31 -19.04
N SER A 415 -2.61 -4.37 -19.96
CA SER A 415 -1.32 -3.64 -20.10
C SER A 415 -0.80 -2.94 -18.83
N HIS A 416 -1.65 -2.53 -17.89
CA HIS A 416 -1.20 -1.96 -16.61
C HIS A 416 -0.38 -2.95 -15.77
N ARG A 417 -0.50 -4.25 -16.06
CA ARG A 417 0.21 -5.36 -15.43
C ARG A 417 1.44 -5.82 -16.18
N ASP A 418 1.80 -5.16 -17.28
CA ASP A 418 3.03 -5.47 -18.01
C ASP A 418 4.24 -5.08 -17.15
N LEU A 419 4.80 -6.05 -16.43
CA LEU A 419 5.96 -5.84 -15.57
C LEU A 419 7.25 -6.00 -16.37
N TYR A 420 7.28 -6.90 -17.35
CA TYR A 420 8.50 -7.19 -18.12
C TYR A 420 9.20 -5.94 -18.69
N PRO A 421 8.52 -5.03 -19.41
CA PRO A 421 9.19 -3.86 -19.97
C PRO A 421 9.74 -2.93 -18.89
N ARG A 422 9.01 -2.76 -17.78
CA ARG A 422 9.43 -1.95 -16.63
C ARG A 422 10.62 -2.56 -15.91
N PHE A 423 10.61 -3.88 -15.73
CA PHE A 423 11.69 -4.65 -15.11
C PHE A 423 13.00 -4.51 -15.90
N ILE A 424 12.98 -4.77 -17.21
CA ILE A 424 14.14 -4.61 -18.09
C ILE A 424 14.62 -3.15 -18.14
N ALA A 425 13.70 -2.19 -18.23
CA ALA A 425 14.04 -0.77 -18.25
C ALA A 425 14.76 -0.32 -16.97
N MET A 426 14.33 -0.82 -15.80
CA MET A 426 14.98 -0.50 -14.53
C MET A 426 16.41 -1.05 -14.47
N ILE A 427 16.63 -2.30 -14.88
CA ILE A 427 17.97 -2.92 -14.89
C ILE A 427 18.90 -2.16 -15.84
N ARG A 428 18.45 -1.89 -17.07
CA ARG A 428 19.25 -1.13 -18.05
C ARG A 428 19.56 0.27 -17.55
N SER A 429 18.56 0.98 -17.02
CA SER A 429 18.76 2.32 -16.46
C SER A 429 19.79 2.33 -15.34
N ALA A 430 19.81 1.32 -14.48
CA ALA A 430 20.80 1.19 -13.42
C ALA A 430 22.22 0.97 -13.98
N GLN A 431 22.38 0.00 -14.89
CA GLN A 431 23.68 -0.29 -15.50
C GLN A 431 24.21 0.90 -16.33
N ASP A 432 23.36 1.51 -17.15
CA ASP A 432 23.70 2.65 -17.99
C ASP A 432 24.11 3.86 -17.14
N ASP A 433 23.43 4.08 -16.01
CA ASP A 433 23.78 5.15 -15.10
C ASP A 433 25.18 4.99 -14.51
N LEU A 434 25.51 3.82 -13.96
CA LEU A 434 26.85 3.53 -13.45
C LEU A 434 27.93 3.64 -14.54
N THR A 435 27.62 3.17 -15.75
CA THR A 435 28.53 3.27 -16.91
C THR A 435 28.78 4.73 -17.30
N ARG A 436 27.73 5.57 -17.32
CA ARG A 436 27.87 7.01 -17.59
C ARG A 436 28.69 7.74 -16.53
N GLN A 437 28.61 7.30 -15.28
CA GLN A 437 29.44 7.81 -14.19
C GLN A 437 30.92 7.33 -14.28
N GLY A 438 31.24 6.45 -15.22
CA GLY A 438 32.60 6.02 -15.53
C GLY A 438 33.04 4.73 -14.83
N TYR A 439 32.10 3.95 -14.29
CA TYR A 439 32.37 2.63 -13.70
C TYR A 439 32.26 1.51 -14.73
N GLU A 440 32.97 0.42 -14.52
CA GLU A 440 32.79 -0.82 -15.29
C GLU A 440 31.71 -1.69 -14.63
N CYS A 441 30.47 -1.59 -15.09
CA CYS A 441 29.33 -2.29 -14.48
C CYS A 441 29.00 -3.61 -15.18
N SER A 442 29.06 -4.73 -14.46
CA SER A 442 28.58 -6.04 -14.91
C SER A 442 27.34 -6.48 -14.13
N ILE A 443 26.32 -6.99 -14.83
CA ILE A 443 25.19 -7.67 -14.19
C ILE A 443 25.65 -9.08 -13.82
N ASP A 444 25.68 -9.41 -12.54
CA ASP A 444 26.34 -10.62 -12.03
C ASP A 444 25.35 -11.72 -11.62
N GLY A 445 24.05 -11.40 -11.46
CA GLY A 445 23.02 -12.40 -11.25
C GLY A 445 21.64 -11.83 -11.02
N VAL A 446 20.62 -12.65 -11.32
CA VAL A 446 19.21 -12.37 -10.99
C VAL A 446 18.76 -13.33 -9.90
N PHE A 447 18.22 -12.78 -8.82
CA PHE A 447 17.67 -13.49 -7.67
C PHE A 447 16.16 -13.39 -7.71
N TRP A 448 15.50 -14.53 -7.72
CA TRP A 448 14.07 -14.63 -7.96
C TRP A 448 13.36 -15.35 -6.83
N HIS A 449 12.36 -14.70 -6.25
CA HIS A 449 11.38 -15.33 -5.36
C HIS A 449 9.97 -14.91 -5.75
N SER A 450 9.24 -15.82 -6.37
CA SER A 450 7.86 -15.65 -6.80
C SER A 450 7.25 -17.02 -7.03
N GLY A 451 5.92 -17.09 -7.12
CA GLY A 451 5.17 -18.29 -7.44
C GLY A 451 4.03 -18.57 -6.47
N GLU A 452 3.92 -17.83 -5.37
CA GLU A 452 2.84 -17.91 -4.39
C GLU A 452 1.46 -17.82 -5.07
N ASN A 453 1.25 -16.78 -5.88
CA ASN A 453 -0.01 -16.58 -6.60
C ASN A 453 -0.23 -17.57 -7.75
N ASP A 454 0.84 -18.03 -8.40
CA ASP A 454 0.78 -18.98 -9.52
C ASP A 454 0.48 -20.40 -9.05
N ALA A 455 0.96 -20.77 -7.86
CA ALA A 455 0.78 -22.11 -7.30
C ALA A 455 -0.70 -22.44 -7.09
N TYR A 456 -1.49 -21.43 -6.71
CA TYR A 456 -2.89 -21.64 -6.42
C TYR A 456 -3.71 -22.05 -7.68
N PHE A 457 -3.52 -21.39 -8.83
CA PHE A 457 -4.30 -21.69 -10.04
C PHE A 457 -3.64 -22.80 -10.87
N GLY A 458 -4.29 -23.96 -10.97
CA GLY A 458 -3.73 -25.18 -11.58
C GLY A 458 -3.03 -25.01 -12.94
N PRO A 459 -3.64 -24.32 -13.94
CA PRO A 459 -2.95 -24.05 -15.20
C PRO A 459 -1.67 -23.23 -15.05
N TYR A 460 -1.60 -22.32 -14.07
CA TYR A 460 -0.41 -21.48 -13.85
C TYR A 460 0.68 -22.28 -13.14
N SER A 461 0.34 -23.03 -12.09
CA SER A 461 1.30 -23.88 -11.40
C SER A 461 1.94 -24.93 -12.33
N GLN A 462 1.16 -25.49 -13.27
CA GLN A 462 1.64 -26.42 -14.29
C GLN A 462 2.55 -25.77 -15.36
N ASN A 463 2.37 -24.48 -15.65
CA ASN A 463 3.16 -23.76 -16.66
C ASN A 463 4.29 -22.92 -16.06
N TYR A 464 4.38 -22.81 -14.73
CA TYR A 464 5.30 -21.91 -14.04
C TYR A 464 6.76 -22.07 -14.50
N ALA A 465 7.29 -23.30 -14.46
CA ALA A 465 8.68 -23.57 -14.86
C ALA A 465 8.95 -23.24 -16.33
N LYS A 466 7.98 -23.53 -17.22
CA LYS A 466 8.07 -23.18 -18.65
C LYS A 466 8.14 -21.67 -18.84
N TRP A 467 7.27 -20.91 -18.17
CA TRP A 467 7.29 -19.45 -18.24
C TRP A 467 8.55 -18.86 -17.62
N MET A 468 9.05 -19.44 -16.53
CA MET A 468 10.33 -19.04 -15.95
C MET A 468 11.49 -19.23 -16.93
N HIS A 469 11.57 -20.36 -17.63
CA HIS A 469 12.60 -20.57 -18.66
C HIS A 469 12.49 -19.53 -19.79
N GLN A 470 11.26 -19.21 -20.24
CA GLN A 470 11.03 -18.17 -21.25
C GLN A 470 11.44 -16.77 -20.78
N LEU A 471 11.18 -16.44 -19.51
CA LEU A 471 11.64 -15.20 -18.89
C LEU A 471 13.16 -15.13 -18.90
N ILE A 472 13.83 -16.18 -18.43
CA ILE A 472 15.29 -16.28 -18.36
C ILE A 472 15.92 -16.07 -19.73
N ASP A 473 15.40 -16.76 -20.76
CA ASP A 473 15.86 -16.62 -22.14
C ASP A 473 15.70 -15.20 -22.65
N GLN A 474 14.53 -14.59 -22.49
CA GLN A 474 14.31 -13.24 -22.99
C GLN A 474 15.14 -12.21 -22.23
N VAL A 475 15.25 -12.30 -20.90
CA VAL A 475 16.11 -11.40 -20.11
C VAL A 475 17.56 -11.51 -20.59
N GLY A 476 18.05 -12.72 -20.84
CA GLY A 476 19.40 -12.94 -21.37
C GLY A 476 19.60 -12.27 -22.74
N LEU A 477 18.62 -12.38 -23.64
CA LEU A 477 18.64 -11.70 -24.94
C LEU A 477 18.62 -10.17 -24.80
N ASP A 478 17.68 -9.64 -24.03
CA ASP A 478 17.44 -8.21 -23.87
C ASP A 478 18.59 -7.51 -23.14
N LEU A 479 19.20 -8.16 -22.15
CA LEU A 479 20.38 -7.64 -21.45
C LEU A 479 21.70 -7.98 -22.16
N LYS A 480 21.65 -8.68 -23.31
CA LYS A 480 22.82 -9.15 -24.08
C LYS A 480 23.79 -9.98 -23.21
N ARG A 481 23.21 -10.79 -22.32
CA ARG A 481 23.88 -11.69 -21.37
C ARG A 481 23.19 -13.07 -21.40
N PRO A 482 23.33 -13.84 -22.48
CA PRO A 482 22.63 -15.12 -22.63
C PRO A 482 23.02 -16.16 -21.57
N ASP A 483 24.17 -15.96 -20.92
CA ASP A 483 24.77 -16.78 -19.86
C ASP A 483 24.54 -16.20 -18.44
N LEU A 484 23.69 -15.17 -18.30
CA LEU A 484 23.41 -14.54 -17.01
C LEU A 484 22.91 -15.59 -15.99
N PRO A 485 23.57 -15.74 -14.82
CA PRO A 485 23.14 -16.73 -13.84
C PRO A 485 21.86 -16.26 -13.12
N TRP A 486 20.98 -17.24 -12.87
CA TRP A 486 19.73 -17.08 -12.15
C TRP A 486 19.74 -17.92 -10.88
N PHE A 487 19.38 -17.29 -9.77
CA PHE A 487 19.27 -17.90 -8.46
C PHE A 487 17.80 -17.87 -8.05
N ILE A 488 17.15 -19.01 -8.14
CA ILE A 488 15.71 -19.12 -7.94
C ILE A 488 15.48 -19.88 -6.65
N THR A 489 14.76 -19.27 -5.72
CA THR A 489 14.40 -19.95 -4.47
C THR A 489 13.19 -20.84 -4.66
N GLU A 490 13.17 -21.98 -3.98
CA GLU A 490 11.93 -22.74 -3.81
C GLU A 490 10.92 -21.99 -2.95
N GLN A 491 9.65 -22.31 -3.20
CA GLN A 491 8.58 -21.99 -2.27
C GLN A 491 8.74 -22.83 -1.00
N HIS A 492 8.55 -22.21 0.16
CA HIS A 492 8.74 -22.89 1.44
C HIS A 492 7.71 -24.01 1.63
N LYS A 493 8.13 -25.15 2.18
CA LYS A 493 7.25 -26.33 2.38
C LYS A 493 6.07 -26.08 3.33
N ASP A 494 6.22 -25.12 4.25
CA ASP A 494 5.21 -24.76 5.24
C ASP A 494 4.36 -23.56 4.77
N ALA A 495 4.60 -23.05 3.55
CA ALA A 495 3.77 -21.99 3.01
C ALA A 495 2.36 -22.54 2.68
N PRO A 496 1.30 -21.76 2.92
CA PRO A 496 -0.08 -22.26 2.88
C PRO A 496 -0.64 -22.41 1.45
N TRP A 497 0.18 -22.18 0.42
CA TRP A 497 -0.28 -22.13 -0.97
C TRP A 497 -0.52 -23.54 -1.54
N GLY A 498 -1.56 -23.67 -2.37
CA GLY A 498 -1.84 -24.92 -3.08
C GLY A 498 -0.81 -25.22 -4.17
N ASN A 499 -0.61 -26.49 -4.53
CA ASN A 499 0.26 -26.96 -5.62
C ASN A 499 1.74 -26.51 -5.58
N LEU A 500 2.27 -26.12 -4.43
CA LEU A 500 3.69 -25.74 -4.29
C LEU A 500 4.65 -26.84 -4.73
N ASP A 501 4.30 -28.10 -4.48
CA ASP A 501 5.10 -29.25 -4.91
C ASP A 501 5.26 -29.30 -6.45
N ILE A 502 4.22 -28.92 -7.20
CA ILE A 502 4.27 -28.86 -8.67
C ILE A 502 5.22 -27.75 -9.12
N VAL A 503 5.09 -26.56 -8.52
CA VAL A 503 5.95 -25.41 -8.82
C VAL A 503 7.41 -25.74 -8.51
N ASN A 504 7.69 -26.23 -7.30
CA ASN A 504 9.03 -26.60 -6.88
C ASN A 504 9.61 -27.75 -7.73
N ALA A 505 8.85 -28.80 -8.03
CA ALA A 505 9.31 -29.89 -8.88
C ALA A 505 9.71 -29.38 -10.28
N GLY A 506 8.87 -28.54 -10.90
CA GLY A 506 9.17 -27.95 -12.20
C GLY A 506 10.42 -27.06 -12.19
N LEU A 507 10.62 -26.26 -11.14
CA LEU A 507 11.84 -25.46 -10.97
C LEU A 507 13.10 -26.32 -10.85
N ASN A 508 13.04 -27.42 -10.10
CA ASN A 508 14.15 -28.34 -9.96
C ASN A 508 14.48 -29.05 -11.28
N GLU A 509 13.46 -29.53 -12.01
CA GLU A 509 13.64 -30.14 -13.32
C GLU A 509 14.28 -29.17 -14.32
N MET A 510 13.80 -27.92 -14.35
CA MET A 510 14.36 -26.87 -15.19
C MET A 510 15.86 -26.68 -14.94
N ALA A 511 16.29 -26.62 -13.68
CA ALA A 511 17.69 -26.42 -13.30
C ALA A 511 18.61 -27.61 -13.58
N VAL A 512 18.08 -28.83 -13.77
CA VAL A 512 18.87 -29.98 -14.24
C VAL A 512 19.30 -29.77 -15.70
N SER A 513 18.47 -29.09 -16.49
CA SER A 513 18.67 -28.93 -17.94
C SER A 513 19.35 -27.62 -18.35
N ASP A 514 19.39 -26.63 -17.47
CA ASP A 514 19.96 -25.30 -17.75
C ASP A 514 20.98 -24.90 -16.67
N SER A 515 22.26 -24.89 -17.04
CA SER A 515 23.37 -24.56 -16.14
C SER A 515 23.39 -23.11 -15.67
N ARG A 516 22.60 -22.21 -16.27
CA ARG A 516 22.45 -20.83 -15.78
C ARG A 516 21.68 -20.78 -14.47
N ILE A 517 20.91 -21.83 -14.16
CA ILE A 517 19.93 -21.83 -13.08
C ILE A 517 20.45 -22.56 -11.86
N THR A 518 20.44 -21.88 -10.72
CA THR A 518 20.72 -22.45 -9.40
C THR A 518 19.46 -22.38 -8.55
N ILE A 519 18.96 -23.53 -8.11
CA ILE A 519 17.84 -23.58 -7.16
C ILE A 519 18.34 -23.47 -5.73
N ILE A 520 17.81 -22.50 -4.98
CA ILE A 520 18.06 -22.31 -3.55
C ILE A 520 16.94 -22.99 -2.77
N LYS A 521 17.29 -24.05 -2.03
CA LYS A 521 16.38 -24.74 -1.12
C LYS A 521 16.03 -23.83 0.05
N THR A 522 14.75 -23.78 0.40
CA THR A 522 14.25 -22.90 1.48
C THR A 522 13.65 -23.66 2.65
N SER A 523 13.38 -24.97 2.52
CA SER A 523 12.66 -25.79 3.50
C SER A 523 13.31 -25.90 4.90
N HIS A 524 14.57 -25.50 5.03
CA HIS A 524 15.30 -25.45 6.31
C HIS A 524 15.22 -24.08 7.00
N LEU A 525 14.71 -23.05 6.31
CA LEU A 525 14.61 -21.71 6.86
C LEU A 525 13.40 -21.61 7.80
N PRO A 526 13.46 -20.75 8.82
CA PRO A 526 12.27 -20.37 9.58
C PRO A 526 11.19 -19.81 8.65
N HIS A 527 9.94 -20.12 8.94
CA HIS A 527 8.78 -19.61 8.21
C HIS A 527 7.66 -19.30 9.21
N ALA A 528 7.02 -18.14 9.04
CA ALA A 528 5.84 -17.74 9.79
C ALA A 528 4.58 -18.35 9.16
N LEU A 529 3.40 -17.79 9.43
CA LEU A 529 2.14 -18.37 8.96
C LEU A 529 1.99 -18.32 7.42
N HIS A 530 2.36 -17.21 6.78
CA HIS A 530 2.16 -17.00 5.35
C HIS A 530 3.47 -16.77 4.58
N HIS A 531 4.46 -16.19 5.24
CA HIS A 531 5.74 -15.77 4.68
C HIS A 531 6.90 -16.20 5.58
N PHE A 532 8.13 -15.96 5.16
CA PHE A 532 9.33 -16.32 5.94
C PHE A 532 9.39 -15.66 7.34
N GLY A 533 8.74 -14.51 7.53
CA GLY A 533 8.90 -13.71 8.74
C GLY A 533 10.28 -13.05 8.82
N THR A 534 10.46 -12.13 9.78
CA THR A 534 11.69 -11.34 9.95
C THR A 534 12.98 -12.20 9.91
N THR A 535 13.08 -13.22 10.76
CA THR A 535 14.29 -14.08 10.82
C THR A 535 14.47 -14.92 9.55
N GLY A 536 13.38 -15.50 9.02
CA GLY A 536 13.44 -16.31 7.80
C GLY A 536 13.90 -15.50 6.59
N THR A 537 13.41 -14.26 6.44
CA THR A 537 13.79 -13.33 5.37
C THR A 537 15.26 -12.92 5.46
N LEU A 538 15.78 -12.66 6.66
CA LEU A 538 17.20 -12.37 6.87
C LEU A 538 18.07 -13.57 6.48
N LEU A 539 17.69 -14.79 6.86
CA LEU A 539 18.44 -15.99 6.48
C LEU A 539 18.32 -16.28 4.98
N LEU A 540 17.16 -16.02 4.37
CA LEU A 540 16.95 -16.16 2.93
C LEU A 540 17.92 -15.30 2.13
N GLY A 541 18.08 -14.02 2.49
CA GLY A 541 19.04 -13.13 1.82
C GLY A 541 20.49 -13.59 1.96
N ALA A 542 20.86 -14.11 3.13
CA ALA A 542 22.19 -14.68 3.33
C ALA A 542 22.42 -15.94 2.47
N GLU A 543 21.41 -16.82 2.34
CA GLU A 543 21.47 -18.01 1.47
C GLU A 543 21.53 -17.65 -0.02
N MET A 544 20.77 -16.65 -0.46
CA MET A 544 20.87 -16.09 -1.81
C MET A 544 22.30 -15.66 -2.10
N ALA A 545 22.91 -14.85 -1.22
CA ALA A 545 24.29 -14.41 -1.40
C ALA A 545 25.27 -15.59 -1.39
N ASN A 546 25.08 -16.57 -0.50
CA ASN A 546 25.92 -17.77 -0.45
C ASN A 546 25.83 -18.61 -1.72
N ALA A 547 24.67 -18.70 -2.36
CA ALA A 547 24.49 -19.44 -3.61
C ALA A 547 25.36 -18.85 -4.73
N TYR A 548 25.41 -17.52 -4.84
CA TYR A 548 26.30 -16.83 -5.77
C TYR A 548 27.78 -17.03 -5.43
N LEU A 549 28.16 -16.86 -4.17
CA LEU A 549 29.55 -16.98 -3.73
C LEU A 549 30.12 -18.41 -3.84
N LYS A 550 29.27 -19.43 -4.01
CA LYS A 550 29.67 -20.82 -4.25
C LYS A 550 29.91 -21.13 -5.72
N GLN A 551 29.53 -20.25 -6.65
CA GLN A 551 29.83 -20.46 -8.06
C GLN A 551 31.36 -20.45 -8.27
N PRO A 552 31.88 -21.39 -9.06
CA PRO A 552 33.32 -21.63 -9.21
C PRO A 552 34.10 -20.50 -9.89
#